data_AF-A0A0M3IT14-F1
#
_entry.id   AF-A0A0M3IT14-F1
#
_cell.length_a   1.000
_cell.length_b   1.000
_cell.length_c   1.000
_cell.angle_alpha   90.00
_cell.angle_beta   90.00
_cell.angle_gamma   90.00
#
_symmetry.space_group_name_H-M   'P 1'
#
loop_
_entity.id
_entity.type
_entity.pdbx_description
1 polymer ?
#
loop_
_entity_poly.entity_id
_entity_poly.type
_entity_poly.pdbx_seq_one_letter_code
_entity_poly.pdbx_strand_id
1 'polypeptide(L)'
;MPPLPPTCQPGCGPGYQCGPYGCARRRARVLSSNTFTQANAESQKSKNPNQAFIQCCEERGLPDACIQKCTFNTFTKDALMKMYMKQDACPIQASVEIQFCAAQGRDHRECCARNGVTTTLAGEKCLLFCDQRPGNVTQLDISYVSCYDRFENMKGCFWHDLAARIDHNL
;
A
#
# COMPACT_ATOMS: atom_id res chain seq x y z
N MET A 1 1.19 6.01 -25.49
CA MET A 1 1.02 7.39 -24.98
C MET A 1 1.57 7.43 -23.57
N PRO A 2 2.44 8.38 -23.20
CA PRO A 2 2.83 8.58 -21.80
C PRO A 2 1.59 9.01 -20.97
N PRO A 3 1.48 8.60 -19.70
CA PRO A 3 0.39 9.05 -18.83
C PRO A 3 0.43 10.57 -18.69
N LEU A 4 -0.74 11.22 -18.72
CA LEU A 4 -0.84 12.65 -18.51
C LEU A 4 -0.28 13.03 -17.13
N PRO A 5 0.46 14.14 -17.00
CA PRO A 5 0.98 14.58 -15.72
C PRO A 5 -0.18 14.87 -14.75
N PRO A 6 -0.05 14.53 -13.45
CA PRO A 6 -1.08 14.81 -12.47
C PRO A 6 -1.28 16.32 -12.31
N THR A 7 -2.53 16.75 -12.26
CA THR A 7 -2.90 18.16 -12.07
C THR A 7 -3.55 18.34 -10.71
N CYS A 8 -2.96 19.16 -9.85
CA CYS A 8 -3.50 19.49 -8.54
C CYS A 8 -3.99 20.94 -8.54
N GLN A 9 -5.28 21.16 -8.29
CA GLN A 9 -5.87 22.50 -8.16
C GLN A 9 -6.71 22.58 -6.86
N PRO A 10 -6.41 23.54 -5.96
CA PRO A 10 -5.26 24.46 -5.99
C PRO A 10 -3.92 23.72 -5.93
N GLY A 11 -2.83 24.41 -6.30
CA GLY A 11 -1.49 23.83 -6.29
C GLY A 11 -1.07 23.37 -4.89
N CYS A 12 -0.16 22.41 -4.83
CA CYS A 12 0.33 21.87 -3.56
C CYS A 12 1.15 22.90 -2.78
N GLY A 13 0.96 22.93 -1.46
CA GLY A 13 1.70 23.81 -0.56
C GLY A 13 3.21 23.51 -0.50
N PRO A 14 3.99 24.39 0.15
CA PRO A 14 5.42 24.18 0.37
C PRO A 14 5.71 22.80 0.99
N GLY A 15 6.71 22.10 0.47
CA GLY A 15 7.06 20.74 0.93
C GLY A 15 6.20 19.62 0.33
N TYR A 16 5.21 19.93 -0.52
CA TYR A 16 4.39 18.94 -1.22
C TYR A 16 4.60 19.00 -2.75
N GLN A 17 4.42 17.86 -3.41
CA GLN A 17 4.47 17.70 -4.86
C GLN A 17 3.17 17.06 -5.35
N CYS A 18 2.71 17.48 -6.53
CA CYS A 18 1.53 16.90 -7.14
C CYS A 18 1.83 15.49 -7.66
N GLY A 19 1.01 14.53 -7.26
CA GLY A 19 1.06 13.13 -7.65
C GLY A 19 -0.30 12.62 -8.13
N PRO A 20 -0.39 11.34 -8.52
CA PRO A 20 -1.58 10.74 -9.12
C PRO A 20 -2.82 10.78 -8.20
N TYR A 21 -2.63 10.89 -6.90
CA TYR A 21 -3.71 10.92 -5.89
C TYR A 21 -3.83 12.27 -5.19
N GLY A 22 -3.17 13.32 -5.71
CA GLY A 22 -3.13 14.65 -5.10
C GLY A 22 -1.76 15.01 -4.55
N CYS A 23 -1.73 15.90 -3.55
CA CYS A 23 -0.49 16.41 -2.99
C CYS A 23 0.14 15.43 -2.00
N ALA A 24 1.38 15.03 -2.26
CA ALA A 24 2.18 14.18 -1.39
C ALA A 24 3.46 14.88 -0.96
N ARG A 25 4.01 14.50 0.20
CA ARG A 25 5.23 15.14 0.73
C ARG A 25 6.42 14.92 -0.21
N ARG A 26 7.18 15.98 -0.48
CA ARG A 26 8.46 15.89 -1.18
C ARG A 26 9.47 15.21 -0.27
N ARG A 27 9.95 14.03 -0.66
CA ARG A 27 11.18 13.50 -0.06
C ARG A 27 12.36 14.34 -0.54
N ALA A 28 13.16 14.84 0.39
CA ALA A 28 14.42 15.48 0.05
C ALA A 28 15.33 14.43 -0.62
N ARG A 29 15.56 14.55 -1.93
CA ARG A 29 16.67 13.85 -2.57
C ARG A 29 17.93 14.55 -2.08
N VAL A 30 18.70 13.92 -1.21
CA VAL A 30 20.08 14.35 -0.93
C VAL A 30 20.86 14.25 -2.24
N LEU A 31 21.02 15.38 -2.93
CA LEU A 31 21.94 15.50 -4.06
C LEU A 31 23.35 15.47 -3.46
N SER A 32 24.07 14.38 -3.71
CA SER A 32 25.47 14.23 -3.30
C SER A 32 26.33 15.26 -4.02
N SER A 33 26.72 16.30 -3.30
CA SER A 33 27.94 17.06 -3.60
C SER A 33 29.07 16.42 -2.80
N ASN A 34 30.12 15.98 -3.50
CA ASN A 34 31.25 15.19 -3.00
C ASN A 34 31.75 15.59 -1.59
N THR A 35 31.36 14.80 -0.58
CA THR A 35 32.11 14.65 0.67
C THR A 35 32.07 13.18 1.07
N PHE A 36 33.16 12.46 0.79
CA PHE A 36 33.40 11.09 1.25
C PHE A 36 33.58 11.10 2.78
N THR A 37 32.47 11.14 3.51
CA THR A 37 32.38 10.54 4.83
C THR A 37 31.37 9.43 4.71
N GLN A 38 31.87 8.21 4.87
CA GLN A 38 31.18 6.93 4.91
C GLN A 38 29.96 7.01 5.86
N ALA A 39 28.87 7.56 5.37
CA ALA A 39 27.57 7.44 6.00
C ALA A 39 27.14 6.01 5.70
N ASN A 40 27.37 5.14 6.67
CA ASN A 40 26.89 3.77 6.66
C ASN A 40 25.51 3.72 5.99
N ALA A 41 25.50 3.06 4.83
CA ALA A 41 24.30 2.47 4.29
C ALA A 41 23.60 1.72 5.42
N GLU A 42 22.27 1.82 5.45
CA GLU A 42 21.41 0.93 6.21
C GLU A 42 21.57 1.03 7.74
N SER A 43 20.85 1.99 8.35
CA SER A 43 20.29 1.67 9.66
C SER A 43 19.23 0.59 9.44
N GLN A 44 19.67 -0.66 9.46
CA GLN A 44 18.91 -1.86 9.78
C GLN A 44 18.36 -1.74 11.21
N LYS A 45 17.60 -0.67 11.49
CA LYS A 45 16.75 -0.63 12.66
C LYS A 45 15.58 -1.54 12.32
N SER A 46 15.50 -2.70 12.98
CA SER A 46 14.37 -3.64 12.94
C SER A 46 13.08 -2.89 12.58
N LYS A 47 12.70 -2.92 11.30
CA LYS A 47 11.49 -2.24 10.85
C LYS A 47 10.39 -3.20 11.21
N ASN A 48 9.56 -2.89 12.20
CA ASN A 48 8.35 -3.69 12.38
C ASN A 48 7.50 -3.62 11.09
N PRO A 49 6.56 -4.57 10.86
CA PRO A 49 5.84 -4.61 9.59
C PRO A 49 5.04 -3.33 9.29
N ASN A 50 4.54 -2.61 10.31
CA ASN A 50 3.89 -1.32 10.12
C ASN A 50 4.87 -0.24 9.60
N GLN A 51 6.11 -0.23 10.08
CA GLN A 51 7.13 0.70 9.62
C GLN A 51 7.52 0.43 8.16
N ALA A 52 7.65 -0.84 7.76
CA ALA A 52 7.91 -1.20 6.38
C ALA A 52 6.71 -0.84 5.46
N PHE A 53 5.48 -1.05 5.94
CA PHE A 53 4.26 -0.68 5.21
C PHE A 53 4.16 0.84 4.99
N ILE A 54 4.23 1.65 6.07
CA ILE A 54 4.12 3.11 5.96
C ILE A 54 5.25 3.69 5.10
N GLN A 55 6.47 3.16 5.21
CA GLN A 55 7.60 3.60 4.40
C GLN A 55 7.34 3.37 2.91
N CYS A 56 6.77 2.22 2.53
CA CYS A 56 6.42 1.95 1.13
C CYS A 56 5.38 2.95 0.60
N CYS A 57 4.39 3.33 1.41
CA CYS A 57 3.39 4.32 1.02
C CYS A 57 3.99 5.70 0.78
N GLU A 58 4.92 6.12 1.63
CA GLU A 58 5.67 7.37 1.44
C GLU A 58 6.53 7.33 0.17
N GLU A 59 7.19 6.20 -0.09
CA GLU A 59 8.02 6.00 -1.30
C GLU A 59 7.22 6.07 -2.59
N ARG A 60 5.97 5.62 -2.53
CA ARG A 60 5.01 5.73 -3.63
C ARG A 60 4.37 7.11 -3.75
N GLY A 61 4.72 8.05 -2.87
CA GLY A 61 4.18 9.41 -2.92
C GLY A 61 2.68 9.45 -2.69
N LEU A 62 2.17 8.63 -1.76
CA LEU A 62 0.78 8.74 -1.35
C LEU A 62 0.55 10.03 -0.52
N PRO A 63 -0.62 10.68 -0.66
CA PRO A 63 -0.99 11.82 0.20
C PRO A 63 -1.09 11.42 1.68
N ASP A 64 -0.94 12.40 2.59
CA ASP A 64 -1.02 12.18 4.04
C ASP A 64 -2.34 11.48 4.46
N ALA A 65 -3.45 11.85 3.82
CA ALA A 65 -4.76 11.22 4.04
C ALA A 65 -4.80 9.72 3.70
N CYS A 66 -3.92 9.26 2.82
CA CYS A 66 -3.74 7.84 2.50
C CYS A 66 -2.70 7.19 3.41
N ILE A 67 -1.61 7.90 3.76
CA ILE A 67 -0.54 7.40 4.63
C ILE A 67 -1.08 7.01 6.01
N GLN A 68 -2.07 7.71 6.57
CA GLN A 68 -2.73 7.32 7.84
C GLN A 68 -3.35 5.92 7.81
N LYS A 69 -3.56 5.34 6.62
CA LYS A 69 -4.08 3.99 6.41
C LYS A 69 -2.98 2.95 6.25
N CYS A 70 -1.71 3.36 6.15
CA CYS A 70 -0.60 2.46 5.82
C CYS A 70 -0.01 1.76 7.06
N THR A 71 -0.89 1.24 7.91
CA THR A 71 -0.55 0.30 8.98
C THR A 71 -1.56 -0.83 8.94
N PHE A 72 -1.19 -2.01 9.43
CA PHE A 72 -2.11 -3.16 9.45
C PHE A 72 -3.31 -2.97 10.38
N ASN A 73 -3.21 -2.01 11.31
CA ASN A 73 -4.29 -1.65 12.24
C ASN A 73 -5.24 -0.60 11.66
N THR A 74 -4.75 0.28 10.77
CA THR A 74 -5.56 1.37 10.18
C THR A 74 -6.05 1.07 8.78
N PHE A 75 -5.40 0.14 8.08
CA PHE A 75 -5.91 -0.43 6.84
C PHE A 75 -6.99 -1.44 7.17
N THR A 76 -8.26 -1.03 7.16
CA THR A 76 -9.40 -1.89 7.52
C THR A 76 -10.46 -1.89 6.43
N LYS A 77 -11.37 -2.86 6.48
CA LYS A 77 -12.58 -2.88 5.63
C LYS A 77 -13.32 -1.55 5.72
N ASP A 78 -13.51 -1.02 6.93
CA ASP A 78 -14.21 0.24 7.14
C ASP A 78 -13.48 1.44 6.54
N ALA A 79 -12.15 1.48 6.64
CA ALA A 79 -11.35 2.52 6.01
C ALA A 79 -11.52 2.49 4.48
N LEU A 80 -11.49 1.30 3.87
CA LEU A 80 -11.72 1.11 2.44
C LEU A 80 -13.15 1.47 2.03
N MET A 81 -14.16 1.10 2.83
CA MET A 81 -15.56 1.45 2.56
C MET A 81 -15.78 2.97 2.59
N LYS A 82 -15.16 3.68 3.55
CA LYS A 82 -15.21 5.15 3.58
C LYS A 82 -14.55 5.77 2.34
N MET A 83 -13.43 5.21 1.87
CA MET A 83 -12.80 5.64 0.62
C MET A 83 -13.71 5.41 -0.59
N TYR A 84 -14.35 4.23 -0.68
CA TYR A 84 -15.28 3.88 -1.76
C TYR A 84 -16.50 4.81 -1.79
N MET A 85 -17.08 5.10 -0.63
CA MET A 85 -18.22 6.01 -0.49
C MET A 85 -17.83 7.50 -0.59
N LYS A 86 -16.56 7.80 -0.88
CA LYS A 86 -16.02 9.17 -0.94
C LYS A 86 -16.22 9.98 0.36
N GLN A 87 -16.30 9.27 1.49
CA GLN A 87 -16.37 9.85 2.84
C GLN A 87 -14.98 9.99 3.47
N ASP A 88 -13.94 9.60 2.74
CA ASP A 88 -12.54 9.72 3.14
C ASP A 88 -11.79 10.65 2.18
N ALA A 89 -10.85 11.42 2.72
CA ALA A 89 -10.01 12.31 1.91
C ALA A 89 -9.00 11.52 1.04
N CYS A 90 -8.69 10.27 1.39
CA CYS A 90 -7.93 9.40 0.52
C CYS A 90 -8.83 8.81 -0.58
N PRO A 91 -8.52 9.02 -1.86
CA PRO A 91 -9.32 8.47 -2.95
C PRO A 91 -9.21 6.94 -3.01
N ILE A 92 -10.30 6.24 -3.36
CA ILE A 92 -10.32 4.78 -3.47
C ILE A 92 -9.26 4.24 -4.44
N GLN A 93 -8.88 5.01 -5.47
CA GLN A 93 -7.85 4.65 -6.44
C GLN A 93 -6.47 4.45 -5.78
N ALA A 94 -6.19 5.11 -4.66
CA ALA A 94 -4.94 4.91 -3.91
C ALA A 94 -4.92 3.57 -3.15
N SER A 95 -6.06 2.90 -2.97
CA SER A 95 -6.12 1.59 -2.30
C SER A 95 -5.27 0.53 -2.97
N VAL A 96 -5.06 0.60 -4.30
CA VAL A 96 -4.21 -0.33 -5.03
C VAL A 96 -2.76 -0.24 -4.55
N GLU A 97 -2.24 0.98 -4.40
CA GLU A 97 -0.88 1.19 -3.91
C GLU A 97 -0.76 0.88 -2.40
N ILE A 98 -1.80 1.16 -1.62
CA ILE A 98 -1.83 0.81 -0.18
C ILE A 98 -1.81 -0.73 -0.04
N GLN A 99 -2.64 -1.46 -0.79
CA GLN A 99 -2.68 -2.91 -0.80
C GLN A 99 -1.34 -3.50 -1.28
N PHE A 100 -0.76 -2.95 -2.36
CA PHE A 100 0.57 -3.32 -2.83
C PHE A 100 1.61 -3.20 -1.71
N CYS A 101 1.59 -2.08 -0.99
CA CYS A 101 2.54 -1.83 0.09
C CYS A 101 2.32 -2.73 1.30
N ALA A 102 1.07 -3.07 1.64
CA ALA A 102 0.77 -4.05 2.69
C ALA A 102 1.36 -5.42 2.33
N ALA A 103 1.14 -5.88 1.10
CA ALA A 103 1.61 -7.17 0.58
C ALA A 103 3.08 -7.15 0.10
N GLN A 104 3.75 -5.99 0.15
CA GLN A 104 5.13 -5.83 -0.32
C GLN A 104 5.35 -6.30 -1.78
N GLY A 105 4.33 -6.18 -2.63
CA GLY A 105 4.41 -6.56 -4.04
C GLY A 105 4.53 -8.06 -4.32
N ARG A 106 4.08 -8.92 -3.40
CA ARG A 106 4.24 -10.39 -3.49
C ARG A 106 2.92 -11.11 -3.73
N ASP A 107 3.05 -12.41 -3.94
CA ASP A 107 1.95 -13.35 -4.11
C ASP A 107 1.69 -14.12 -2.81
N HIS A 108 0.53 -13.90 -2.21
CA HIS A 108 0.08 -14.57 -0.98
C HIS A 108 -1.08 -15.53 -1.22
N ARG A 109 -1.39 -15.89 -2.47
CA ARG A 109 -2.58 -16.70 -2.82
C ARG A 109 -2.65 -18.01 -2.03
N GLU A 110 -1.54 -18.71 -1.83
CA GLU A 110 -1.50 -19.94 -1.03
C GLU A 110 -1.85 -19.73 0.45
N CYS A 111 -1.39 -18.62 1.05
CA CYS A 111 -1.76 -18.28 2.42
C CYS A 111 -3.25 -17.90 2.49
N CYS A 112 -3.71 -17.06 1.56
CA CYS A 112 -5.08 -16.60 1.50
C CYS A 112 -6.08 -17.74 1.33
N ALA A 113 -5.80 -18.68 0.42
CA ALA A 113 -6.64 -19.87 0.20
C ALA A 113 -6.76 -20.70 1.48
N ARG A 114 -5.63 -20.99 2.15
CA ARG A 114 -5.61 -21.72 3.43
C ARG A 114 -6.30 -20.98 4.57
N ASN A 115 -6.32 -19.65 4.53
CA ASN A 115 -6.96 -18.79 5.53
C ASN A 115 -8.40 -18.39 5.16
N GLY A 116 -9.02 -19.11 4.22
CA GLY A 116 -10.45 -19.00 3.95
C GLY A 116 -10.88 -17.76 3.16
N VAL A 117 -9.96 -17.10 2.46
CA VAL A 117 -10.29 -15.97 1.57
C VAL A 117 -11.22 -16.39 0.43
N THR A 118 -11.15 -17.66 0.02
CA THR A 118 -11.99 -18.25 -1.04
C THR A 118 -13.35 -18.71 -0.56
N THR A 119 -13.67 -18.59 0.74
CA THR A 119 -14.98 -19.00 1.29
C THR A 119 -16.05 -17.90 1.20
N THR A 120 -15.76 -16.78 0.53
CA THR A 120 -16.73 -15.70 0.30
C THR A 120 -17.66 -16.07 -0.86
N LEU A 121 -18.68 -15.25 -1.09
CA LEU A 121 -19.58 -15.42 -2.23
C LEU A 121 -18.84 -15.32 -3.60
N ALA A 122 -17.75 -14.58 -3.68
CA ALA A 122 -16.96 -14.43 -4.90
C ALA A 122 -15.92 -15.55 -5.11
N GLY A 123 -15.73 -16.44 -4.13
CA GLY A 123 -14.89 -17.62 -4.27
C GLY A 123 -13.42 -17.31 -4.58
N GLU A 124 -12.83 -18.08 -5.50
CA GLU A 124 -11.45 -17.96 -5.98
C GLU A 124 -11.11 -16.56 -6.54
N LYS A 125 -12.11 -15.78 -6.98
CA LYS A 125 -11.89 -14.41 -7.46
C LYS A 125 -11.20 -13.53 -6.42
N CYS A 126 -11.40 -13.81 -5.13
CA CYS A 126 -10.79 -13.05 -4.06
C CYS A 126 -9.28 -13.21 -3.94
N LEU A 127 -8.71 -14.27 -4.52
CA LEU A 127 -7.26 -14.45 -4.58
C LEU A 127 -6.56 -13.37 -5.41
N LEU A 128 -7.29 -12.65 -6.27
CA LEU A 128 -6.80 -11.47 -6.96
C LEU A 128 -6.25 -10.40 -6.00
N PHE A 129 -6.88 -10.22 -4.83
CA PHE A 129 -6.43 -9.26 -3.82
C PHE A 129 -5.20 -9.72 -3.05
N CYS A 130 -4.83 -11.00 -3.18
CA CYS A 130 -3.69 -11.61 -2.52
C CYS A 130 -2.45 -11.69 -3.40
N ASP A 131 -2.61 -11.55 -4.73
CA ASP A 131 -1.50 -11.40 -5.65
C ASP A 131 -1.28 -9.92 -5.94
N GLN A 132 -0.26 -9.34 -5.32
CA GLN A 132 0.07 -7.91 -5.46
C GLN A 132 1.34 -7.69 -6.28
N ARG A 133 1.76 -8.69 -7.08
CA ARG A 133 2.87 -8.51 -8.02
C ARG A 133 2.47 -7.47 -9.08
N PRO A 134 3.39 -6.59 -9.49
CA PRO A 134 3.10 -5.58 -10.50
C PRO A 134 2.78 -6.23 -11.85
N GLY A 135 1.99 -5.54 -12.68
CA GLY A 135 1.71 -5.93 -14.06
C GLY A 135 0.36 -6.62 -14.29
N ASN A 136 -0.36 -7.03 -13.25
CA ASN A 136 -1.72 -7.54 -13.38
C ASN A 136 -2.75 -6.45 -13.06
N VAL A 137 -3.18 -5.71 -14.09
CA VAL A 137 -4.24 -4.70 -13.95
C VAL A 137 -5.59 -5.35 -14.23
N THR A 138 -6.35 -5.63 -13.17
CA THR A 138 -7.73 -6.14 -13.30
C THR A 138 -8.73 -5.03 -13.01
N GLN A 139 -9.77 -4.93 -13.85
CA GLN A 139 -10.90 -4.04 -13.57
C GLN A 139 -11.79 -4.70 -12.51
N LEU A 140 -11.83 -4.10 -11.32
CA LEU A 140 -12.67 -4.58 -10.22
C LEU A 140 -14.10 -4.04 -10.38
N ASP A 141 -15.08 -4.93 -10.31
CA ASP A 141 -16.51 -4.60 -10.30
C ASP A 141 -17.16 -4.98 -8.96
N ILE A 142 -18.47 -4.80 -8.85
CA ILE A 142 -19.23 -5.08 -7.63
C ILE A 142 -19.20 -6.55 -7.19
N SER A 143 -18.89 -7.49 -8.10
CA SER A 143 -18.82 -8.92 -7.77
C SER A 143 -17.67 -9.24 -6.81
N TYR A 144 -16.70 -8.34 -6.67
CA TYR A 144 -15.56 -8.49 -5.76
C TYR A 144 -15.83 -7.93 -4.35
N VAL A 145 -16.97 -7.28 -4.11
CA VAL A 145 -17.25 -6.62 -2.81
C VAL A 145 -17.24 -7.62 -1.65
N SER A 146 -17.75 -8.83 -1.86
CA SER A 146 -17.76 -9.88 -0.82
C SER A 146 -16.36 -10.36 -0.43
N CYS A 147 -15.33 -10.11 -1.24
CA CYS A 147 -13.96 -10.43 -0.89
C CYS A 147 -13.49 -9.68 0.36
N TYR A 148 -14.01 -8.48 0.60
CA TYR A 148 -13.68 -7.70 1.79
C TYR A 148 -14.25 -8.30 3.09
N ASP A 149 -15.15 -9.28 3.04
CA ASP A 149 -15.59 -10.01 4.24
C ASP A 149 -14.47 -10.85 4.86
N ARG A 150 -13.43 -11.16 4.08
CA ARG A 150 -12.20 -11.86 4.51
C ARG A 150 -10.98 -10.94 4.51
N PHE A 151 -11.20 -9.62 4.59
CA PHE A 151 -10.10 -8.65 4.52
C PHE A 151 -9.05 -8.82 5.62
N GLU A 152 -9.47 -9.12 6.85
CA GLU A 152 -8.54 -9.41 7.94
C GLU A 152 -7.70 -10.68 7.69
N ASN A 153 -8.27 -11.71 7.06
CA ASN A 153 -7.53 -12.92 6.66
C ASN A 153 -6.46 -12.59 5.60
N MET A 154 -6.80 -11.74 4.62
CA MET A 154 -5.83 -11.26 3.62
C MET A 154 -4.68 -10.50 4.29
N LYS A 155 -4.99 -9.50 5.11
CA LYS A 155 -3.99 -8.70 5.83
C LYS A 155 -3.14 -9.53 6.78
N GLY A 156 -3.71 -10.53 7.45
CA GLY A 156 -2.98 -11.46 8.30
C GLY A 156 -1.85 -12.15 7.53
N CYS A 157 -2.15 -12.66 6.33
CA CYS A 157 -1.14 -13.26 5.45
C CYS A 157 -0.01 -12.29 5.10
N PHE A 158 -0.34 -11.04 4.78
CA PHE A 158 0.64 -10.01 4.48
C PHE A 158 1.52 -9.67 5.69
N TRP A 159 0.92 -9.50 6.87
CA TRP A 159 1.63 -9.22 8.12
C TRP A 159 2.60 -10.33 8.48
N HIS A 160 2.13 -11.58 8.51
CA HIS A 160 2.96 -12.71 8.91
C HIS A 160 4.14 -12.93 7.96
N ASP A 161 3.92 -12.79 6.65
CA ASP A 161 4.99 -12.88 5.65
C ASP A 161 6.05 -11.78 5.84
N LEU A 162 5.61 -10.55 6.14
CA LEU A 162 6.53 -9.45 6.37
C LEU A 162 7.28 -9.59 7.70
N ALA A 163 6.58 -9.93 8.78
CA ALA A 163 7.14 -10.18 10.10
C ALA A 163 8.22 -11.26 10.07
N ALA A 164 7.92 -12.43 9.49
CA ALA A 164 8.89 -13.52 9.37
C ALA A 164 10.16 -13.08 8.62
N ARG A 165 10.02 -12.31 7.54
CA ARG A 165 11.18 -11.81 6.78
C ARG A 165 11.99 -10.77 7.53
N ILE A 166 11.35 -9.90 8.31
CA ILE A 166 12.06 -8.95 9.17
C ILE A 166 12.87 -9.71 10.23
N ASP A 167 12.27 -10.72 10.85
CA ASP A 167 12.92 -11.53 11.88
C ASP A 167 14.10 -12.36 11.33
N HIS A 168 14.02 -12.81 10.07
CA HIS A 168 15.13 -13.51 9.40
C HIS A 168 16.25 -12.58 8.90
N ASN A 169 16.03 -11.27 8.87
CA ASN A 169 17.03 -10.27 8.49
C ASN A 169 17.70 -9.61 9.70
N LEU A 170 17.42 -10.11 10.91
CA LEU A 170 18.07 -9.76 12.18
C LEU A 170 19.09 -10.84 12.55
#